data_AF-A0A087GIJ8-F1
#
_entry.id   AF-A0A087GIJ8-F1
#
_cell.length_a   1.000
_cell.length_b   1.000
_cell.length_c   1.000
_cell.angle_alpha   90.00
_cell.angle_beta   90.00
_cell.angle_gamma   90.00
#
_symmetry.space_group_name_H-M   'P 1'
#
loop_
_entity.id
_entity.type
_entity.pdbx_description
1 polymer ?
#
loop_
_entity_poly.entity_id
_entity_poly.type
_entity_poly.pdbx_seq_one_letter_code
_entity_poly.pdbx_strand_id
1 'polypeptide(L)'
;MVRLQKVESFYAQLRESASSSSSQTPLLIFPSSSDVDSLCTLKIITHVLESDSIQYSCFPVSSFLEIHKYTGQALSSSSDPVTILLINWGCHRDLRFVLGLGSAARVFVVDSHRPIHLHNLSDLNQQVIVLYAADDEKQADLAYDFDVLKLANESFQLHIESVEEEEEDDDQEEESDNEYESRSKRRRVGDDDVKVLKRGYYKMGTFHGKPSGCLMFELSHLLRKNTNELLWLACVSLTDQFVHERLTDERYQAAVMELEQHINSSGNIDKITSVTLKDGTIVRVPDCSRISYEEEPRLMLLREWTLFDSMICSSYIATKLKTWSDNGTKKVKLLLARMGFALIECQQKFPYMSQHVKSKMKEEFDRFLPEYGMNDFYYRSFLRLHGYGSKFSAADVVHGVTALLESFLVSGGSSASKQFGEAYDALSLTNVDKLKSGMQQAIKVQRAILRQGSAAITKSGSIRSGRKFRWVKIDDSMDAKYLGYPQALTKFCYFLMDALREKGARMKPMLCACVSQQPEKILLVGVFGKPRLGAVRGNAFGNAFRKAAEETNADYFHELFESSWIVLDAKTVNSFMIALTEKL
;
A
#
# COMPACT_ATOMS: atom_id res chain seq x y z
N MET A 1 -12.22 -2.01 25.65
CA MET A 1 -10.88 -1.66 25.14
C MET A 1 -11.01 -1.35 23.68
N VAL A 2 -10.58 -0.15 23.29
CA VAL A 2 -10.81 0.47 21.97
C VAL A 2 -9.75 -0.01 20.97
N ARG A 3 -8.55 -0.22 21.48
CA ARG A 3 -7.43 -0.81 20.77
C ARG A 3 -7.44 -2.33 20.94
N LEU A 4 -7.53 -3.08 19.86
CA LEU A 4 -7.54 -4.55 19.91
C LEU A 4 -6.27 -5.14 19.33
N GLN A 5 -5.58 -5.92 20.15
CA GLN A 5 -4.31 -6.56 19.80
C GLN A 5 -4.49 -7.92 19.13
N LYS A 6 -5.69 -8.51 19.19
CA LYS A 6 -6.01 -9.82 18.63
C LYS A 6 -7.13 -9.70 17.60
N VAL A 7 -6.93 -10.36 16.46
CA VAL A 7 -7.89 -10.37 15.34
C VAL A 7 -9.24 -10.98 15.73
N GLU A 8 -9.24 -12.01 16.58
CA GLU A 8 -10.46 -12.69 17.04
C GLU A 8 -11.34 -11.78 17.90
N SER A 9 -10.72 -11.04 18.83
CA SER A 9 -11.43 -10.08 19.69
C SER A 9 -11.98 -8.91 18.88
N PHE A 10 -11.25 -8.46 17.87
CA PHE A 10 -11.71 -7.46 16.92
C PHE A 10 -12.95 -7.91 16.16
N TYR A 11 -12.91 -9.11 15.59
CA TYR A 11 -14.04 -9.66 14.86
C TYR A 11 -15.26 -9.92 15.75
N ALA A 12 -15.05 -10.40 16.98
CA ALA A 12 -16.14 -10.62 17.93
C ALA A 12 -16.93 -9.33 18.22
N GLN A 13 -16.23 -8.21 18.47
CA GLN A 13 -16.87 -6.91 18.68
C GLN A 13 -17.53 -6.37 17.40
N LEU A 14 -16.87 -6.54 16.24
CA LEU A 14 -17.46 -6.14 14.96
C LEU A 14 -18.78 -6.88 14.71
N ARG A 15 -18.78 -8.20 14.91
CA ARG A 15 -19.96 -9.05 14.75
C ARG A 15 -21.08 -8.68 15.72
N GLU A 16 -20.75 -8.43 16.98
CA GLU A 16 -21.72 -8.00 17.99
C GLU A 16 -22.35 -6.64 17.61
N SER A 17 -21.52 -5.67 17.23
CA SER A 17 -21.97 -4.34 16.79
C SER A 17 -22.87 -4.44 15.56
N ALA A 18 -22.44 -5.19 14.55
CA ALA A 18 -23.19 -5.36 13.30
C ALA A 18 -24.52 -6.13 13.50
N SER A 19 -24.54 -7.12 14.40
CA SER A 19 -25.77 -7.86 14.74
C SER A 19 -26.75 -7.01 15.55
N SER A 20 -26.25 -6.07 16.35
CA SER A 20 -27.09 -5.15 17.13
C SER A 20 -27.72 -4.07 16.25
N SER A 21 -27.01 -3.62 15.21
CA SER A 21 -27.54 -2.63 14.25
C SER A 21 -28.37 -3.26 13.12
N SER A 22 -28.34 -4.58 12.94
CA SER A 22 -28.86 -5.25 11.72
C SER A 22 -30.33 -5.04 11.42
N SER A 23 -31.15 -4.69 12.41
CA SER A 23 -32.57 -4.39 12.23
C SER A 23 -32.82 -3.03 11.57
N GLN A 24 -31.84 -2.12 11.62
CA GLN A 24 -31.93 -0.77 11.09
C GLN A 24 -30.95 -0.54 9.93
N THR A 25 -29.68 -0.93 10.11
CA THR A 25 -28.61 -0.72 9.14
C THR A 25 -27.70 -1.95 9.01
N PRO A 26 -27.40 -2.41 7.77
CA PRO A 26 -26.39 -3.44 7.57
C PRO A 26 -25.00 -2.89 7.92
N LEU A 27 -24.03 -3.77 8.12
CA LEU A 27 -22.62 -3.36 8.25
C LEU A 27 -22.17 -2.60 6.99
N LEU A 28 -21.67 -1.38 7.15
CA LEU A 28 -21.16 -0.58 6.04
C LEU A 28 -19.64 -0.77 5.92
N ILE A 29 -19.18 -1.30 4.79
CA ILE A 29 -17.76 -1.57 4.54
C ILE A 29 -17.24 -0.56 3.51
N PHE A 30 -16.19 0.18 3.88
CA PHE A 30 -15.55 1.18 3.02
C PHE A 30 -14.08 0.81 2.78
N PRO A 31 -13.80 0.02 1.73
CA PRO A 31 -12.44 -0.27 1.31
C PRO A 31 -11.81 0.89 0.56
N SER A 32 -10.52 1.12 0.80
CA SER A 32 -9.68 1.97 -0.05
C SER A 32 -9.78 1.49 -1.50
N SER A 33 -10.04 2.43 -2.41
CA SER A 33 -10.12 2.15 -3.85
C SER A 33 -8.77 2.11 -4.58
N SER A 34 -7.65 2.25 -3.87
CA SER A 34 -6.34 2.58 -4.47
C SER A 34 -5.26 1.49 -4.37
N ASP A 35 -5.51 0.39 -3.67
CA ASP A 35 -4.49 -0.63 -3.40
C ASP A 35 -5.02 -2.07 -3.49
N VAL A 36 -4.11 -2.99 -3.79
CA VAL A 36 -4.44 -4.41 -4.00
C VAL A 36 -4.71 -5.13 -2.68
N ASP A 37 -4.04 -4.72 -1.60
CA ASP A 37 -4.25 -5.28 -0.28
C ASP A 37 -5.68 -5.03 0.22
N SER A 38 -6.27 -3.87 -0.07
CA SER A 38 -7.67 -3.53 0.25
C SER A 38 -8.65 -4.48 -0.44
N LEU A 39 -8.44 -4.76 -1.73
CA LEU A 39 -9.25 -5.73 -2.49
C LEU A 39 -9.16 -7.16 -1.92
N CYS A 40 -7.94 -7.59 -1.57
CA CYS A 40 -7.70 -8.90 -0.98
C CYS A 40 -8.33 -9.01 0.42
N THR A 41 -8.13 -7.98 1.26
CA THR A 41 -8.72 -7.85 2.60
C THR A 41 -10.24 -7.94 2.52
N LEU A 42 -10.86 -7.18 1.60
CA LEU A 42 -12.29 -7.19 1.38
C LEU A 42 -12.80 -8.59 1.06
N LYS A 43 -12.21 -9.28 0.08
CA LYS A 43 -12.60 -10.66 -0.29
C LYS A 43 -12.51 -11.64 0.88
N ILE A 44 -11.47 -11.51 1.71
CA ILE A 44 -11.27 -12.39 2.86
C ILE A 44 -12.32 -12.12 3.94
N ILE A 45 -12.52 -10.86 4.34
CA ILE A 45 -13.48 -10.55 5.41
C ILE A 45 -14.92 -10.80 4.97
N THR A 46 -15.29 -10.53 3.72
CA THR A 46 -16.65 -10.83 3.24
C THR A 46 -16.93 -12.33 3.27
N HIS A 47 -15.96 -13.18 2.95
CA HIS A 47 -16.13 -14.63 3.10
C HIS A 47 -16.43 -15.04 4.55
N VAL A 48 -15.73 -14.44 5.51
CA VAL A 48 -15.96 -14.69 6.94
C VAL A 48 -17.33 -14.18 7.37
N LEU A 49 -17.73 -12.98 6.95
CA LEU A 49 -19.04 -12.39 7.26
C LEU A 49 -20.20 -13.19 6.66
N GLU A 50 -20.10 -13.60 5.39
CA GLU A 50 -21.09 -14.44 4.70
C GLU A 50 -21.27 -15.78 5.43
N SER A 51 -20.18 -16.41 5.85
CA SER A 51 -20.26 -17.67 6.62
C SER A 51 -20.92 -17.52 7.99
N ASP A 52 -20.93 -16.31 8.57
CA ASP A 52 -21.66 -15.97 9.80
C ASP A 52 -23.04 -15.35 9.53
N SER A 53 -23.48 -15.29 8.26
CA SER A 53 -24.76 -14.68 7.85
C SER A 53 -24.91 -13.21 8.26
N ILE A 54 -23.81 -12.46 8.30
CA ILE A 54 -23.84 -11.02 8.58
C ILE A 54 -24.16 -10.26 7.30
N GLN A 55 -25.20 -9.42 7.34
CA GLN A 55 -25.55 -8.56 6.22
C GLN A 55 -24.63 -7.34 6.17
N TYR A 56 -24.10 -7.05 4.99
CA TYR A 56 -23.23 -5.90 4.76
C TYR A 56 -23.51 -5.22 3.43
N SER A 57 -23.07 -3.98 3.30
CA SER A 57 -23.01 -3.21 2.06
C SER A 57 -21.61 -2.67 1.87
N CYS A 58 -21.05 -2.78 0.66
CA CYS A 58 -19.68 -2.40 0.36
C CYS A 58 -19.63 -1.21 -0.59
N PHE A 59 -18.92 -0.16 -0.20
CA PHE A 59 -18.76 1.07 -0.98
C PHE A 59 -17.28 1.43 -1.07
N PRO A 60 -16.60 1.12 -2.18
CA PRO A 60 -15.22 1.55 -2.39
C PRO A 60 -15.15 3.06 -2.45
N VAL A 61 -14.21 3.64 -1.72
CA VAL A 61 -14.11 5.10 -1.55
C VAL A 61 -12.69 5.59 -1.78
N SER A 62 -12.59 6.88 -2.11
CA SER A 62 -11.32 7.59 -2.31
C SER A 62 -11.16 8.82 -1.41
N SER A 63 -12.17 9.15 -0.61
CA SER A 63 -12.21 10.32 0.27
C SER A 63 -13.19 10.12 1.44
N PHE A 64 -13.01 10.86 2.54
CA PHE A 64 -13.93 10.82 3.68
C PHE A 64 -15.29 11.43 3.33
N LEU A 65 -15.33 12.38 2.39
CA LEU A 65 -16.56 12.98 1.88
C LEU A 65 -17.52 11.95 1.27
N GLU A 66 -16.98 10.90 0.64
CA GLU A 66 -17.80 9.82 0.09
C GLU A 66 -18.49 8.98 1.18
N ILE A 67 -17.90 8.84 2.37
CA ILE A 67 -18.55 8.10 3.48
C ILE A 67 -19.85 8.80 3.86
N HIS A 68 -19.79 10.12 4.07
CA HIS A 68 -20.95 10.94 4.44
C HIS A 68 -22.11 10.82 3.45
N LYS A 69 -21.81 10.61 2.16
CA LYS A 69 -22.82 10.37 1.12
C LYS A 69 -23.64 9.08 1.36
N TYR A 70 -23.01 8.04 1.90
CA TYR A 70 -23.65 6.73 2.11
C TYR A 70 -24.23 6.57 3.51
N THR A 71 -23.64 7.23 4.51
CA THR A 71 -24.11 7.17 5.90
C THR A 71 -25.18 8.21 6.21
N GLY A 72 -25.22 9.34 5.48
CA GLY A 72 -26.13 10.44 5.73
C GLY A 72 -26.00 11.02 7.14
N GLN A 73 -27.09 11.59 7.67
CA GLN A 73 -27.13 12.16 9.03
C GLN A 73 -27.11 11.09 10.15
N ALA A 74 -27.30 9.81 9.82
CA ALA A 74 -27.31 8.73 10.81
C ALA A 74 -25.97 8.58 11.53
N LEU A 75 -24.87 9.00 10.90
CA LEU A 75 -23.54 8.91 11.50
C LEU A 75 -23.35 9.87 12.69
N SER A 76 -24.07 10.99 12.68
CA SER A 76 -24.04 12.02 13.73
C SER A 76 -25.20 11.89 14.72
N SER A 77 -26.11 10.92 14.52
CA SER A 77 -27.24 10.71 15.42
C SER A 77 -26.79 10.00 16.71
N SER A 78 -27.53 10.23 17.79
CA SER A 78 -27.33 9.57 19.07
C SER A 78 -28.26 8.38 19.29
N SER A 79 -29.23 8.16 18.41
CA SER A 79 -30.28 7.14 18.56
C SER A 79 -30.07 5.89 17.70
N ASP A 80 -29.51 6.04 16.50
CA ASP A 80 -29.49 4.97 15.51
C ASP A 80 -28.09 4.37 15.41
N PRO A 81 -27.85 3.12 15.87
CA PRO A 81 -26.55 2.49 15.78
C PRO A 81 -26.13 2.29 14.32
N VAL A 82 -24.95 2.82 13.99
CA VAL A 82 -24.30 2.63 12.69
C VAL A 82 -22.97 1.94 12.90
N THR A 83 -22.78 0.78 12.29
CA THR A 83 -21.50 0.05 12.32
C THR A 83 -20.79 0.18 10.99
N ILE A 84 -19.56 0.66 11.03
CA ILE A 84 -18.69 0.88 9.86
C ILE A 84 -17.43 0.02 9.98
N LEU A 85 -16.97 -0.54 8.86
CA LEU A 85 -15.65 -1.14 8.71
C LEU A 85 -14.84 -0.39 7.63
N LEU A 86 -13.74 0.25 8.02
CA LEU A 86 -12.77 0.86 7.13
C LEU A 86 -11.64 -0.15 6.84
N ILE A 87 -11.32 -0.32 5.56
CA ILE A 87 -10.26 -1.25 5.10
C ILE A 87 -9.16 -0.46 4.40
N ASN A 88 -7.94 -0.54 4.93
CA ASN A 88 -6.71 0.04 4.39
C ASN A 88 -6.67 1.57 4.28
N TRP A 89 -7.44 2.24 5.13
CA TRP A 89 -7.37 3.68 5.33
C TRP A 89 -8.05 4.08 6.66
N GLY A 90 -7.85 5.32 7.08
CA GLY A 90 -8.47 5.90 8.28
C GLY A 90 -7.52 6.06 9.48
N CYS A 91 -6.36 5.39 9.49
CA CYS A 91 -5.46 5.48 10.63
C CYS A 91 -4.82 6.86 10.83
N HIS A 92 -4.53 7.64 9.79
CA HIS A 92 -3.78 8.91 9.91
C HIS A 92 -4.59 10.13 10.35
N ARG A 93 -5.91 10.01 10.52
CA ARG A 93 -6.80 11.12 10.84
C ARG A 93 -7.56 10.84 12.12
N ASP A 94 -7.99 11.89 12.80
CA ASP A 94 -8.97 11.77 13.89
C ASP A 94 -10.32 11.39 13.29
N LEU A 95 -10.69 10.11 13.39
CA LEU A 95 -11.91 9.61 12.77
C LEU A 95 -13.17 10.12 13.48
N ARG A 96 -13.10 10.37 14.79
CA ARG A 96 -14.25 10.91 15.54
C ARG A 96 -14.58 12.30 15.04
N PHE A 97 -13.56 13.14 14.88
CA PHE A 97 -13.73 14.50 14.38
C PHE A 97 -14.09 14.55 12.89
N VAL A 98 -13.32 13.89 12.03
CA VAL A 98 -13.49 13.96 10.57
C VAL A 98 -14.85 13.42 10.10
N LEU A 99 -15.37 12.41 10.80
CA LEU A 99 -16.66 11.81 10.47
C LEU A 99 -17.83 12.37 11.29
N GLY A 100 -17.58 13.29 12.23
CA GLY A 100 -18.63 13.83 13.09
C GLY A 100 -19.44 12.74 13.79
N LEU A 101 -18.74 11.77 14.39
CA LEU A 101 -19.37 10.56 14.93
C LEU A 101 -20.25 10.89 16.14
N GLY A 102 -21.51 10.49 16.08
CA GLY A 102 -22.44 10.48 17.21
C GLY A 102 -22.21 9.29 18.14
N SER A 103 -22.73 9.34 19.37
CA SER A 103 -22.46 8.34 20.42
C SER A 103 -22.85 6.90 20.06
N ALA A 104 -23.80 6.72 19.14
CA ALA A 104 -24.27 5.42 18.67
C ALA A 104 -23.42 4.84 17.49
N ALA A 105 -22.55 5.64 16.88
CA ALA A 105 -21.72 5.20 15.76
C ALA A 105 -20.48 4.43 16.22
N ARG A 106 -20.17 3.32 15.53
CA ARG A 106 -19.00 2.47 15.79
C ARG A 106 -18.23 2.28 14.48
N VAL A 107 -16.97 2.70 14.46
CA VAL A 107 -16.06 2.60 13.32
C VAL A 107 -14.95 1.62 13.64
N PHE A 108 -14.92 0.50 12.92
CA PHE A 108 -13.88 -0.51 12.99
C PHE A 108 -12.85 -0.24 11.89
N VAL A 109 -11.56 -0.31 12.23
CA VAL A 109 -10.47 0.02 11.29
C VAL A 109 -9.48 -1.14 11.20
N VAL A 110 -9.31 -1.67 9.99
CA VAL A 110 -8.23 -2.58 9.62
C VAL A 110 -7.38 -1.87 8.59
N ASP A 111 -6.25 -1.32 9.01
CA ASP A 111 -5.41 -0.50 8.16
C ASP A 111 -3.93 -0.69 8.52
N SER A 112 -3.10 -0.86 7.49
CA SER A 112 -1.67 -1.07 7.62
C SER A 112 -0.90 0.25 7.79
N HIS A 113 -1.50 1.41 7.54
CA HIS A 113 -0.81 2.69 7.63
C HIS A 113 -0.43 3.10 9.05
N ARG A 114 0.76 3.67 9.19
CA ARG A 114 1.32 4.16 10.45
C ARG A 114 1.99 5.53 10.26
N PRO A 115 2.17 6.31 11.33
CA PRO A 115 1.65 6.10 12.68
C PRO A 115 0.12 6.29 12.77
N ILE A 116 -0.56 5.54 13.64
CA ILE A 116 -2.01 5.70 13.86
C ILE A 116 -2.25 7.01 14.63
N HIS A 117 -3.27 7.77 14.28
CA HIS A 117 -3.64 8.98 14.98
C HIS A 117 -3.93 8.67 16.45
N LEU A 118 -3.28 9.40 17.37
CA LEU A 118 -3.33 9.12 18.81
C LEU A 118 -4.77 9.05 19.35
N HIS A 119 -5.68 9.90 18.86
CA HIS A 119 -7.06 9.88 19.34
C HIS A 119 -7.84 8.61 18.95
N ASN A 120 -7.43 7.92 17.88
CA ASN A 120 -8.02 6.63 17.50
C ASN A 120 -7.47 5.47 18.36
N LEU A 121 -6.36 5.69 19.06
CA LEU A 121 -5.75 4.70 19.96
C LEU A 121 -6.18 4.86 21.42
N SER A 122 -6.82 5.99 21.77
CA SER A 122 -7.24 6.29 23.13
C SER A 122 -8.34 5.33 23.59
N ASP A 123 -8.20 4.77 24.79
CA ASP A 123 -9.24 3.95 25.42
C ASP A 123 -10.48 4.77 25.83
N LEU A 124 -10.36 6.10 25.85
CA LEU A 124 -11.46 7.03 26.07
C LEU A 124 -12.33 7.20 24.82
N ASN A 125 -11.85 6.81 23.63
CA ASN A 125 -12.58 6.93 22.37
C ASN A 125 -13.42 5.67 22.08
N GLN A 126 -14.62 5.58 22.64
CA GLN A 126 -15.46 4.38 22.50
C GLN A 126 -15.98 4.11 21.08
N GLN A 127 -15.89 5.09 20.18
CA GLN A 127 -16.51 5.03 18.85
C GLN A 127 -15.58 4.41 17.79
N VAL A 128 -14.26 4.45 17.99
CA VAL A 128 -13.29 4.07 16.94
C VAL A 128 -12.44 2.89 17.38
N ILE A 129 -12.68 1.70 16.84
CA ILE A 129 -12.00 0.46 17.21
C ILE A 129 -10.94 0.13 16.17
N VAL A 130 -9.67 0.19 16.56
CA VAL A 130 -8.55 -0.07 15.64
C VAL A 130 -7.92 -1.43 15.94
N LEU A 131 -7.76 -2.25 14.89
CA LEU A 131 -6.94 -3.46 14.96
C LEU A 131 -5.46 -3.07 14.89
N TYR A 132 -4.79 -3.08 16.04
CA TYR A 132 -3.36 -2.81 16.15
C TYR A 132 -2.69 -3.97 16.88
N ALA A 133 -2.31 -4.99 16.11
CA ALA A 133 -1.80 -6.27 16.61
C ALA A 133 -0.53 -6.11 17.47
N ALA A 134 -0.38 -6.97 18.47
CA ALA A 134 0.78 -6.94 19.37
C ALA A 134 2.12 -7.09 18.63
N ASP A 135 2.14 -7.93 17.59
CA ASP A 135 3.32 -8.13 16.75
C ASP A 135 3.68 -6.89 15.93
N ASP A 136 2.69 -6.06 15.60
CA ASP A 136 2.91 -4.82 14.84
C ASP A 136 3.43 -3.70 15.76
N GLU A 137 3.00 -3.65 17.02
CA GLU A 137 3.50 -2.69 18.01
C GLU A 137 4.92 -3.01 18.49
N LYS A 138 5.21 -4.29 18.75
CA LYS A 138 6.47 -4.71 19.38
C LYS A 138 7.61 -4.91 18.39
N GLN A 139 7.40 -4.58 17.12
CA GLN A 139 8.44 -4.63 16.10
C GLN A 139 9.60 -3.68 16.49
N ALA A 140 10.82 -4.22 16.49
CA ALA A 140 12.01 -3.54 17.01
C ALA A 140 12.34 -2.22 16.30
N ASP A 141 11.89 -2.05 15.06
CA ASP A 141 12.03 -0.83 14.26
C ASP A 141 10.83 0.14 14.37
N LEU A 142 9.75 -0.26 15.06
CA LEU A 142 8.56 0.55 15.37
C LEU A 142 8.41 0.89 16.84
N ALA A 143 9.23 0.29 17.71
CA ALA A 143 9.14 0.49 19.14
C ALA A 143 9.45 1.95 19.49
N TYR A 144 8.48 2.61 20.11
CA TYR A 144 8.68 3.93 20.70
C TYR A 144 9.30 3.78 22.08
N ASP A 145 10.19 4.71 22.45
CA ASP A 145 10.83 4.74 23.77
C ASP A 145 9.86 5.18 24.90
N PHE A 146 8.57 5.29 24.61
CA PHE A 146 7.52 5.72 25.51
C PHE A 146 6.23 4.92 25.28
N ASP A 147 5.36 4.93 26.29
CA ASP A 147 4.05 4.28 26.22
C ASP A 147 3.10 5.09 25.31
N VAL A 148 2.85 4.55 24.12
CA VAL A 148 1.97 5.17 23.12
C VAL A 148 0.51 5.24 23.59
N LEU A 149 0.04 4.24 24.34
CA LEU A 149 -1.34 4.22 24.82
C LEU A 149 -1.54 5.29 25.91
N LYS A 150 -0.58 5.42 26.82
CA LYS A 150 -0.57 6.50 27.80
C LYS A 150 -0.61 7.87 27.11
N LEU A 151 0.27 8.09 26.13
CA LEU A 151 0.30 9.32 25.34
C LEU A 151 -1.02 9.57 24.59
N ALA A 152 -1.64 8.52 24.05
CA ALA A 152 -2.92 8.61 23.36
C ALA A 152 -4.05 9.06 24.28
N ASN A 153 -4.15 8.48 25.48
CA ASN A 153 -5.14 8.85 26.48
C ASN A 153 -4.94 10.28 26.98
N GLU A 154 -3.70 10.67 27.30
CA GLU A 154 -3.36 12.03 27.74
C GLU A 154 -3.64 13.06 26.64
N SER A 155 -3.24 12.79 25.39
CA SER A 155 -3.54 13.69 24.25
C SER A 155 -5.04 13.81 23.98
N PHE A 156 -5.82 12.75 24.20
CA PHE A 156 -7.26 12.78 23.97
C PHE A 156 -7.99 13.56 25.08
N GLN A 157 -7.59 13.35 26.33
CA GLN A 157 -8.15 14.08 27.47
C GLN A 157 -7.87 15.58 27.36
N LEU A 158 -6.63 15.98 27.05
CA LEU A 158 -6.29 17.38 26.84
C LEU A 158 -7.11 18.03 25.71
N HIS A 159 -7.44 17.27 24.66
CA HIS A 159 -8.27 17.77 23.57
C HIS A 159 -9.73 17.96 23.99
N ILE A 160 -10.28 17.07 24.82
CA ILE A 160 -11.64 17.23 25.33
C ILE A 160 -11.70 18.44 26.27
N GLU A 161 -10.77 18.54 27.22
CA GLU A 161 -10.69 19.67 28.16
C GLU A 161 -10.57 21.00 27.40
N SER A 162 -9.79 21.09 26.32
CA SER A 162 -9.70 22.31 25.52
C SER A 162 -10.98 22.69 24.79
N VAL A 163 -11.78 21.70 24.34
CA VAL A 163 -13.05 21.98 23.65
C VAL A 163 -14.12 22.40 24.67
N GLU A 164 -14.13 21.79 25.85
CA GLU A 164 -15.03 22.19 26.95
C GLU A 164 -14.70 23.61 27.44
N GLU A 165 -13.41 23.97 27.56
CA GLU A 165 -12.99 25.35 27.91
C GLU A 165 -13.39 26.38 26.83
N GLU A 166 -13.30 26.04 25.54
CA GLU A 166 -13.76 26.92 24.44
C GLU A 166 -15.29 27.10 24.41
N GLU A 167 -16.07 26.11 24.87
CA GLU A 167 -17.53 26.21 24.98
C GLU A 167 -17.98 26.97 26.25
N GLU A 168 -17.20 26.92 27.34
CA GLU A 168 -17.48 27.67 28.58
C GLU A 168 -17.11 29.17 28.48
N ASP A 169 -16.08 29.52 27.70
CA ASP A 169 -15.68 30.92 27.44
C ASP A 169 -16.73 31.72 26.63
N ASP A 170 -17.66 31.04 25.94
CA ASP A 170 -18.78 31.68 25.24
C ASP A 170 -19.95 32.05 26.19
N ASP A 171 -19.94 31.57 27.44
CA ASP A 171 -21.09 31.69 28.36
C ASP A 171 -20.83 32.33 29.75
N GLN A 172 -19.60 32.60 30.22
CA GLN A 172 -19.42 33.26 31.54
C GLN A 172 -18.22 34.25 31.65
N GLU A 173 -18.54 35.53 31.83
CA GLU A 173 -17.67 36.51 32.50
C GLU A 173 -17.75 36.32 34.04
N GLU A 174 -16.56 36.35 34.68
CA GLU A 174 -16.22 36.71 36.06
C GLU A 174 -15.98 35.64 37.17
N GLU A 175 -14.74 35.75 37.69
CA GLU A 175 -14.21 35.54 39.05
C GLU A 175 -13.87 34.14 39.61
N SER A 176 -12.57 33.86 39.78
CA SER A 176 -11.88 33.84 41.11
C SER A 176 -10.43 33.34 41.00
N ASP A 177 -9.46 34.15 41.46
CA ASP A 177 -8.09 34.16 40.91
C ASP A 177 -6.97 33.64 41.83
N ASN A 178 -7.21 32.81 42.85
CA ASN A 178 -6.16 32.54 43.86
C ASN A 178 -5.85 31.07 44.24
N GLU A 179 -6.54 30.06 43.68
CA GLU A 179 -6.11 28.64 43.76
C GLU A 179 -5.61 28.05 42.43
N TYR A 180 -5.72 28.81 41.34
CA TYR A 180 -5.38 28.37 39.99
C TYR A 180 -3.87 28.27 39.72
N GLU A 181 -3.00 29.05 40.38
CA GLU A 181 -1.59 29.12 40.00
C GLU A 181 -0.77 27.84 40.27
N SER A 182 -1.03 27.11 41.37
CA SER A 182 -0.28 25.89 41.69
C SER A 182 -0.77 24.67 40.89
N ARG A 183 -2.06 24.62 40.54
CA ARG A 183 -2.64 23.60 39.65
C ARG A 183 -2.26 23.87 38.19
N SER A 184 -2.23 25.14 37.78
CA SER A 184 -1.81 25.59 36.45
C SER A 184 -0.34 25.28 36.17
N LYS A 185 0.57 25.49 37.14
CA LYS A 185 2.00 25.13 36.96
C LYS A 185 2.25 23.62 36.82
N ARG A 186 1.55 22.77 37.58
CA ARG A 186 1.64 21.29 37.42
C ARG A 186 0.98 20.80 36.12
N ARG A 187 -0.15 21.40 35.71
CA ARG A 187 -0.80 21.14 34.41
C ARG A 187 0.11 21.51 33.23
N ARG A 188 0.77 22.68 33.27
CA ARG A 188 1.67 23.16 32.20
C ARG A 188 2.86 22.22 31.95
N VAL A 189 3.47 21.67 33.00
CA VAL A 189 4.61 20.75 32.85
C VAL A 189 4.18 19.43 32.19
N GLY A 190 3.02 18.88 32.56
CA GLY A 190 2.48 17.66 31.93
C GLY A 190 2.06 17.87 30.47
N ASP A 191 1.48 19.02 30.15
CA ASP A 191 1.10 19.39 28.78
C ASP A 191 2.33 19.58 27.86
N ASP A 192 3.40 20.18 28.37
CA ASP A 192 4.66 20.32 27.63
C ASP A 192 5.32 18.96 27.32
N ASP A 193 5.29 18.02 28.27
CA ASP A 193 5.79 16.65 28.05
C ASP A 193 4.98 15.91 26.98
N VAL A 194 3.64 15.99 27.04
CA VAL A 194 2.74 15.40 26.03
C VAL A 194 3.00 16.00 24.64
N LYS A 195 3.18 17.32 24.53
CA LYS A 195 3.50 17.99 23.26
C LYS A 195 4.84 17.52 22.68
N VAL A 196 5.85 17.30 23.52
CA VAL A 196 7.17 16.80 23.09
C VAL A 196 7.05 15.36 22.58
N LEU A 197 6.38 14.48 23.32
CA LEU A 197 6.18 13.07 22.94
C LEU A 197 5.32 12.95 21.68
N LYS A 198 4.22 13.72 21.57
CA LYS A 198 3.36 13.80 20.36
C LYS A 198 4.16 14.25 19.14
N ARG A 199 5.04 15.23 19.30
CA ARG A 199 5.95 15.66 18.23
C ARG A 199 6.92 14.54 17.84
N GLY A 200 7.47 13.82 18.82
CA GLY A 200 8.33 12.65 18.58
C GLY A 200 7.63 11.56 17.77
N TYR A 201 6.41 11.21 18.18
CA TYR A 201 5.56 10.21 17.54
C TYR A 201 5.33 10.49 16.05
N TYR A 202 4.85 11.70 15.70
CA TYR A 202 4.56 12.05 14.30
C TYR A 202 5.79 12.43 13.48
N LYS A 203 6.92 12.77 14.11
CA LYS A 203 8.18 13.09 13.41
C LYS A 203 8.79 11.89 12.69
N MET A 204 8.40 10.67 13.07
CA MET A 204 8.83 9.44 12.39
C MET A 204 8.42 9.41 10.91
N GLY A 205 7.38 10.17 10.51
CA GLY A 205 6.84 10.12 9.15
C GLY A 205 5.98 8.88 8.93
N THR A 206 5.42 8.72 7.73
CA THR A 206 4.50 7.63 7.43
C THR A 206 5.21 6.36 6.95
N PHE A 207 4.68 5.22 7.36
CA PHE A 207 5.18 3.89 7.01
C PHE A 207 4.03 2.88 7.11
N HIS A 208 4.31 1.59 6.89
CA HIS A 208 3.32 0.53 6.91
C HIS A 208 3.67 -0.56 7.93
N GLY A 209 2.65 -1.09 8.59
CA GLY A 209 2.68 -2.30 9.40
C GLY A 209 2.27 -3.54 8.59
N LYS A 210 1.92 -4.62 9.28
CA LYS A 210 1.48 -5.90 8.64
C LYS A 210 0.33 -5.64 7.63
N PRO A 211 0.36 -6.25 6.41
CA PRO A 211 -0.72 -6.13 5.45
C PRO A 211 -2.08 -6.56 6.02
N SER A 212 -3.13 -5.81 5.67
CA SER A 212 -4.47 -6.05 6.20
C SER A 212 -5.04 -7.39 5.75
N GLY A 213 -4.73 -7.83 4.53
CA GLY A 213 -5.16 -9.13 4.02
C GLY A 213 -4.51 -10.30 4.76
N CYS A 214 -3.28 -10.14 5.24
CA CYS A 214 -2.65 -11.14 6.11
C CYS A 214 -3.36 -11.24 7.46
N LEU A 215 -3.72 -10.10 8.07
CA LEU A 215 -4.48 -10.08 9.33
C LEU A 215 -5.88 -10.72 9.18
N MET A 216 -6.58 -10.45 8.08
CA MET A 216 -7.89 -11.06 7.83
C MET A 216 -7.78 -12.55 7.48
N PHE A 217 -6.69 -12.98 6.84
CA PHE A 217 -6.44 -14.41 6.63
C PHE A 217 -6.19 -15.12 7.96
N GLU A 218 -5.37 -14.54 8.85
CA GLU A 218 -5.14 -15.05 10.20
C GLU A 218 -6.47 -15.20 10.96
N LEU A 219 -7.35 -14.19 10.90
CA LEU A 219 -8.71 -14.30 11.42
C LEU A 219 -9.47 -15.50 10.83
N SER A 220 -9.48 -15.64 9.50
CA SER A 220 -10.18 -16.75 8.84
C SER A 220 -9.63 -18.11 9.27
N HIS A 221 -8.32 -18.20 9.50
CA HIS A 221 -7.66 -19.42 9.94
C HIS A 221 -8.02 -19.78 11.38
N LEU A 222 -8.00 -18.81 12.29
CA LEU A 222 -8.38 -19.00 13.70
C LEU A 222 -9.85 -19.41 13.84
N LEU A 223 -10.72 -18.86 12.99
CA LEU A 223 -12.14 -19.25 12.92
C LEU A 223 -12.39 -20.56 12.15
N ARG A 224 -11.35 -21.20 11.61
CA ARG A 224 -11.43 -22.41 10.76
C ARG A 224 -12.31 -22.24 9.51
N LYS A 225 -12.29 -21.03 8.96
CA LYS A 225 -12.99 -20.60 7.73
C LYS A 225 -12.01 -20.28 6.61
N ASN A 226 -10.75 -20.70 6.73
CA ASN A 226 -9.73 -20.46 5.72
C ASN A 226 -9.91 -21.41 4.52
N THR A 227 -9.58 -20.90 3.34
CA THR A 227 -9.46 -21.70 2.11
C THR A 227 -8.14 -21.39 1.42
N ASN A 228 -7.74 -22.22 0.46
CA ASN A 228 -6.58 -21.91 -0.39
C ASN A 228 -6.77 -20.59 -1.15
N GLU A 229 -7.99 -20.23 -1.53
CA GLU A 229 -8.25 -18.94 -2.16
C GLU A 229 -7.92 -17.77 -1.23
N LEU A 230 -8.31 -17.87 0.04
CA LEU A 230 -8.01 -16.82 1.03
C LEU A 230 -6.51 -16.76 1.35
N LEU A 231 -5.83 -17.91 1.42
CA LEU A 231 -4.38 -17.97 1.60
C LEU A 231 -3.66 -17.33 0.41
N TRP A 232 -4.14 -17.55 -0.81
CA TRP A 232 -3.61 -16.90 -2.00
C TRP A 232 -3.76 -15.38 -1.93
N LEU A 233 -4.92 -14.88 -1.51
CA LEU A 233 -5.16 -13.44 -1.34
C LEU A 233 -4.21 -12.84 -0.30
N ALA A 234 -3.91 -13.56 0.80
CA ALA A 234 -2.89 -13.13 1.76
C ALA A 234 -1.48 -13.04 1.14
N CYS A 235 -1.11 -14.00 0.28
CA CYS A 235 0.15 -13.96 -0.47
C CYS A 235 0.22 -12.74 -1.40
N VAL A 236 -0.88 -12.43 -2.08
CA VAL A 236 -1.00 -11.24 -2.96
C VAL A 236 -0.93 -9.94 -2.15
N SER A 237 -1.61 -9.86 -1.01
CA SER A 237 -1.54 -8.72 -0.07
C SER A 237 -0.13 -8.44 0.43
N LEU A 238 0.60 -9.48 0.87
CA LEU A 238 2.00 -9.33 1.29
C LEU A 238 2.88 -8.85 0.14
N THR A 239 2.67 -9.42 -1.04
CA THR A 239 3.43 -9.06 -2.24
C THR A 239 3.13 -7.61 -2.67
N ASP A 240 1.91 -7.11 -2.49
CA ASP A 240 1.55 -5.72 -2.80
C ASP A 240 2.41 -4.72 -2.05
N GLN A 241 2.55 -4.88 -0.74
CA GLN A 241 3.40 -4.00 0.05
C GLN A 241 4.89 -4.14 -0.31
N PHE A 242 5.36 -5.35 -0.64
CA PHE A 242 6.75 -5.59 -1.02
C PHE A 242 7.11 -4.94 -2.36
N VAL A 243 6.36 -5.20 -3.44
CA VAL A 243 6.68 -4.67 -4.78
C VAL A 243 6.47 -3.16 -4.89
N HIS A 244 5.68 -2.58 -3.99
CA HIS A 244 5.51 -1.12 -3.87
C HIS A 244 6.46 -0.47 -2.85
N GLU A 245 7.46 -1.21 -2.36
CA GLU A 245 8.54 -0.69 -1.50
C GLU A 245 8.04 -0.14 -0.15
N ARG A 246 6.95 -0.71 0.39
CA ARG A 246 6.35 -0.33 1.68
C ARG A 246 6.89 -1.15 2.85
N LEU A 247 7.47 -2.32 2.57
CA LEU A 247 8.10 -3.20 3.55
C LEU A 247 9.62 -3.22 3.41
N THR A 248 10.31 -3.49 4.52
CA THR A 248 11.72 -3.88 4.48
C THR A 248 11.84 -5.31 3.98
N ASP A 249 13.01 -5.68 3.45
CA ASP A 249 13.28 -7.05 3.01
C ASP A 249 13.13 -8.04 4.20
N GLU A 250 13.54 -7.66 5.41
CA GLU A 250 13.48 -8.52 6.59
C GLU A 250 12.03 -8.79 7.03
N ARG A 251 11.17 -7.77 7.01
CA ARG A 251 9.74 -7.93 7.32
C ARG A 251 9.04 -8.79 6.29
N TYR A 252 9.39 -8.60 5.02
CA TYR A 252 8.88 -9.45 3.96
C TYR A 252 9.27 -10.91 4.18
N GLN A 253 10.55 -11.19 4.48
CA GLN A 253 10.99 -12.57 4.75
C GLN A 253 10.27 -13.19 5.95
N ALA A 254 10.11 -12.45 7.05
CA ALA A 254 9.40 -12.94 8.23
C ALA A 254 7.93 -13.31 7.90
N ALA A 255 7.21 -12.46 7.18
CA ALA A 255 5.84 -12.72 6.76
C ALA A 255 5.74 -13.84 5.70
N VAL A 256 6.76 -13.98 4.83
CA VAL A 256 6.85 -15.09 3.89
C VAL A 256 6.95 -16.41 4.64
N MET A 257 7.80 -16.50 5.67
CA MET A 257 7.94 -17.70 6.49
C MET A 257 6.60 -18.11 7.16
N GLU A 258 5.83 -17.14 7.66
CA GLU A 258 4.49 -17.38 8.21
C GLU A 258 3.54 -17.98 7.17
N LEU A 259 3.47 -17.39 5.97
CA LEU A 259 2.62 -17.91 4.89
C LEU A 259 3.09 -19.26 4.36
N GLU A 260 4.40 -19.52 4.28
CA GLU A 260 4.95 -20.84 3.92
C GLU A 260 4.50 -21.92 4.89
N GLN A 261 4.49 -21.63 6.19
CA GLN A 261 3.96 -22.55 7.19
C GLN A 261 2.50 -22.89 6.92
N HIS A 262 1.67 -21.90 6.59
CA HIS A 262 0.26 -22.13 6.23
C HIS A 262 0.09 -22.92 4.92
N ILE A 263 0.94 -22.67 3.92
CA ILE A 263 0.94 -23.42 2.64
C ILE A 263 1.26 -24.90 2.92
N ASN A 264 2.26 -25.16 3.75
CA ASN A 264 2.69 -26.50 4.15
C ASN A 264 1.62 -27.22 4.95
N SER A 265 1.06 -26.58 5.97
CA SER A 265 0.02 -27.18 6.82
C SER A 265 -1.29 -27.47 6.06
N SER A 266 -1.53 -26.76 4.96
CA SER A 266 -2.71 -26.96 4.09
C SER A 266 -2.51 -28.09 3.06
N GLY A 267 -1.38 -28.79 3.10
CA GLY A 267 -1.08 -29.93 2.22
C GLY A 267 -0.83 -29.56 0.76
N ASN A 268 -0.58 -28.29 0.44
CA ASN A 268 -0.39 -27.84 -0.94
C ASN A 268 0.83 -28.49 -1.61
N ILE A 269 1.88 -28.83 -0.86
CA ILE A 269 3.09 -29.47 -1.39
C ILE A 269 2.83 -30.94 -1.71
N ASP A 270 2.18 -31.66 -0.79
CA ASP A 270 2.03 -33.11 -0.83
C ASP A 270 0.84 -33.59 -1.69
N LYS A 271 0.02 -32.66 -2.20
CA LYS A 271 -1.07 -32.98 -3.12
C LYS A 271 -0.54 -33.69 -4.38
N ILE A 272 -0.94 -34.95 -4.53
CA ILE A 272 -0.66 -35.78 -5.70
C ILE A 272 -1.46 -35.24 -6.89
N THR A 273 -0.77 -34.67 -7.87
CA THR A 273 -1.37 -34.13 -9.11
C THR A 273 -1.32 -35.13 -10.26
N SER A 274 -0.93 -36.37 -10.03
CA SER A 274 -0.83 -37.42 -11.05
C SER A 274 -1.50 -38.71 -10.59
N VAL A 275 -2.53 -39.14 -11.29
CA VAL A 275 -3.23 -40.40 -11.07
C VAL A 275 -2.81 -41.37 -12.16
N THR A 276 -2.30 -42.54 -11.78
CA THR A 276 -2.03 -43.62 -12.74
C THR A 276 -3.32 -44.41 -12.94
N LEU A 277 -3.88 -44.38 -14.14
CA LEU A 277 -5.04 -45.17 -14.54
C LEU A 277 -4.68 -46.66 -14.58
N LYS A 278 -5.71 -47.52 -14.63
CA LYS A 278 -5.55 -48.99 -14.61
C LYS A 278 -4.73 -49.55 -15.79
N ASP A 279 -4.58 -48.78 -16.86
CA ASP A 279 -3.81 -49.10 -18.06
C ASP A 279 -2.34 -48.60 -17.99
N GLY A 280 -1.93 -47.99 -16.87
CA GLY A 280 -0.60 -47.40 -16.70
C GLY A 280 -0.48 -45.95 -17.17
N THR A 281 -1.54 -45.34 -17.69
CA THR A 281 -1.53 -43.94 -18.13
C THR A 281 -1.49 -43.00 -16.92
N ILE A 282 -0.46 -42.16 -16.84
CA ILE A 282 -0.34 -41.13 -15.80
C ILE A 282 -1.11 -39.87 -16.26
N VAL A 283 -2.27 -39.62 -15.65
CA VAL A 283 -3.10 -38.44 -15.91
C VAL A 283 -2.84 -37.38 -14.86
N ARG A 284 -2.57 -36.14 -15.30
CA ARG A 284 -2.48 -35.00 -14.38
C ARG A 284 -3.87 -34.50 -13.98
N VAL A 285 -4.15 -34.48 -12.68
CA VAL A 285 -5.37 -33.87 -12.14
C VAL A 285 -5.14 -32.36 -12.03
N PRO A 286 -5.98 -31.52 -12.65
CA PRO A 286 -5.88 -30.08 -12.51
C PRO A 286 -6.22 -29.68 -11.08
N ASP A 287 -5.29 -28.99 -10.40
CA ASP A 287 -5.59 -28.28 -9.16
C ASP A 287 -5.52 -26.78 -9.44
N CYS A 288 -6.70 -26.16 -9.50
CA CYS A 288 -6.85 -24.73 -9.78
C CYS A 288 -6.53 -23.82 -8.57
N SER A 289 -6.14 -24.41 -7.43
CA SER A 289 -5.97 -23.73 -6.15
C SER A 289 -4.63 -24.02 -5.47
N ARG A 290 -3.74 -24.81 -6.10
CA ARG A 290 -2.46 -25.17 -5.49
C ARG A 290 -1.54 -23.96 -5.47
N ILE A 291 -1.08 -23.62 -4.26
CA ILE A 291 -0.08 -22.58 -4.03
C ILE A 291 1.26 -23.25 -3.80
N SER A 292 2.31 -22.72 -4.42
CA SER A 292 3.69 -23.06 -4.11
C SER A 292 4.46 -21.79 -3.81
N TYR A 293 5.59 -21.95 -3.14
CA TYR A 293 6.58 -20.89 -2.96
C TYR A 293 7.83 -21.28 -3.74
N GLU A 294 8.41 -20.34 -4.46
CA GLU A 294 9.61 -20.53 -5.27
C GLU A 294 10.45 -19.25 -5.21
N GLU A 295 11.73 -19.31 -5.57
CA GLU A 295 12.51 -18.11 -5.78
C GLU A 295 12.20 -17.53 -7.16
N GLU A 296 11.82 -16.25 -7.21
CA GLU A 296 11.51 -15.55 -8.44
C GLU A 296 12.55 -14.45 -8.72
N PRO A 297 12.91 -14.24 -10.00
CA PRO A 297 13.81 -13.16 -10.35
C PRO A 297 13.10 -11.81 -10.19
N ARG A 298 13.85 -10.75 -9.87
CA ARG A 298 13.38 -9.35 -9.85
C ARG A 298 13.17 -8.81 -11.28
N LEU A 299 12.35 -9.53 -12.05
CA LEU A 299 11.94 -9.26 -13.42
C LEU A 299 10.43 -9.06 -13.48
N MET A 300 10.02 -7.83 -13.77
CA MET A 300 8.61 -7.47 -13.85
C MET A 300 7.94 -8.19 -15.02
N LEU A 301 6.81 -8.87 -14.72
CA LEU A 301 5.90 -9.45 -15.72
C LEU A 301 6.59 -10.41 -16.69
N LEU A 302 7.60 -11.15 -16.22
CA LEU A 302 8.40 -12.04 -17.06
C LEU A 302 7.54 -13.00 -17.91
N ARG A 303 6.49 -13.57 -17.31
CA ARG A 303 5.58 -14.52 -17.97
C ARG A 303 4.67 -13.89 -19.03
N GLU A 304 4.45 -12.58 -18.96
CA GLU A 304 3.64 -11.82 -19.91
C GLU A 304 4.49 -11.10 -20.97
N TRP A 305 5.82 -11.17 -20.83
CA TRP A 305 6.78 -10.46 -21.67
C TRP A 305 7.79 -11.39 -22.34
N THR A 306 8.77 -10.79 -23.01
CA THR A 306 9.97 -11.49 -23.47
C THR A 306 11.04 -11.38 -22.38
N LEU A 307 11.97 -12.33 -22.31
CA LEU A 307 13.07 -12.25 -21.34
C LEU A 307 13.87 -10.96 -21.54
N PHE A 308 14.16 -10.63 -22.81
CA PHE A 308 14.89 -9.41 -23.16
C PHE A 308 14.17 -8.13 -22.71
N ASP A 309 12.87 -7.98 -23.04
CA ASP A 309 12.10 -6.80 -22.66
C ASP A 309 11.97 -6.66 -21.15
N SER A 310 11.72 -7.77 -20.45
CA SER A 310 11.63 -7.75 -18.99
C SER A 310 12.97 -7.32 -18.36
N MET A 311 14.11 -7.80 -18.88
CA MET A 311 15.43 -7.38 -18.39
C MET A 311 15.72 -5.89 -18.63
N ILE A 312 15.41 -5.35 -19.82
CA ILE A 312 15.72 -3.93 -20.10
C ILE A 312 14.81 -2.99 -19.31
N CYS A 313 13.58 -3.40 -19.02
CA CYS A 313 12.57 -2.54 -18.39
C CYS A 313 12.49 -2.67 -16.87
N SER A 314 12.88 -3.80 -16.27
CA SER A 314 12.79 -3.98 -14.82
C SER A 314 13.74 -3.04 -14.09
N SER A 315 13.23 -2.27 -13.12
CA SER A 315 13.97 -1.19 -12.45
C SER A 315 15.31 -1.63 -11.87
N TYR A 316 15.39 -2.84 -11.31
CA TYR A 316 16.62 -3.38 -10.72
C TYR A 316 17.76 -3.51 -11.75
N ILE A 317 17.51 -4.18 -12.88
CA ILE A 317 18.51 -4.31 -13.96
C ILE A 317 18.72 -2.98 -14.66
N ALA A 318 17.64 -2.25 -14.94
CA ALA A 318 17.69 -1.02 -15.71
C ALA A 318 18.62 0.01 -15.09
N THR A 319 18.60 0.14 -13.76
CA THR A 319 19.46 1.07 -13.00
C THR A 319 20.92 0.62 -12.94
N LYS A 320 21.18 -0.67 -12.69
CA LYS A 320 22.53 -1.25 -12.62
C LYS A 320 23.26 -1.23 -13.96
N LEU A 321 22.57 -1.63 -15.04
CA LEU A 321 23.15 -1.71 -16.38
C LEU A 321 22.94 -0.44 -17.22
N LYS A 322 22.15 0.52 -16.72
CA LYS A 322 21.84 1.79 -17.40
C LYS A 322 21.19 1.54 -18.77
N THR A 323 20.17 0.68 -18.78
CA THR A 323 19.52 0.14 -20.01
C THR A 323 18.79 1.20 -20.82
N TRP A 324 18.56 2.38 -20.24
CA TRP A 324 18.08 3.56 -20.95
C TRP A 324 19.09 4.14 -21.98
N SER A 325 20.32 3.60 -22.01
CA SER A 325 21.35 3.94 -23.01
C SER A 325 21.59 2.77 -23.97
N ASP A 326 22.03 3.09 -25.19
CA ASP A 326 22.44 2.07 -26.17
C ASP A 326 23.55 1.16 -25.62
N ASN A 327 24.47 1.74 -24.84
CA ASN A 327 25.54 0.98 -24.21
C ASN A 327 24.99 -0.02 -23.17
N GLY A 328 24.03 0.40 -22.34
CA GLY A 328 23.36 -0.50 -21.39
C GLY A 328 22.60 -1.62 -22.09
N THR A 329 21.92 -1.30 -23.19
CA THR A 329 21.26 -2.30 -24.03
C THR A 329 22.26 -3.29 -24.64
N LYS A 330 23.42 -2.82 -25.11
CA LYS A 330 24.52 -3.70 -25.58
C LYS A 330 25.06 -4.59 -24.46
N LYS A 331 25.17 -4.09 -23.22
CA LYS A 331 25.58 -4.89 -22.06
C LYS A 331 24.60 -6.02 -21.77
N VAL A 332 23.29 -5.78 -21.84
CA VAL A 332 22.27 -6.84 -21.67
C VAL A 332 22.41 -7.91 -22.77
N LYS A 333 22.58 -7.50 -24.03
CA LYS A 333 22.80 -8.45 -25.14
C LYS A 333 24.07 -9.28 -24.94
N LEU A 334 25.16 -8.65 -24.51
CA LEU A 334 26.42 -9.33 -24.21
C LEU A 334 26.26 -10.31 -23.04
N LEU A 335 25.54 -9.92 -21.99
CA LEU A 335 25.26 -10.76 -20.84
C LEU A 335 24.49 -12.02 -21.25
N LEU A 336 23.41 -11.88 -22.02
CA LEU A 336 22.65 -13.01 -22.55
C LEU A 336 23.52 -13.93 -23.43
N ALA A 337 24.40 -13.35 -24.24
CA ALA A 337 25.34 -14.12 -25.06
C ALA A 337 26.36 -14.89 -24.21
N ARG A 338 26.87 -14.31 -23.12
CA ARG A 338 27.77 -14.99 -22.16
C ARG A 338 27.11 -16.17 -21.45
N MET A 339 25.81 -16.07 -21.18
CA MET A 339 24.98 -17.14 -20.62
C MET A 339 24.64 -18.24 -21.64
N GLY A 340 25.02 -18.05 -22.92
CA GLY A 340 24.68 -18.98 -23.99
C GLY A 340 23.21 -18.92 -24.42
N PHE A 341 22.49 -17.85 -24.10
CA PHE A 341 21.09 -17.67 -24.49
C PHE A 341 21.00 -16.95 -25.84
N ALA A 342 20.44 -17.63 -26.84
CA ALA A 342 20.26 -17.02 -28.16
C ALA A 342 19.32 -15.82 -28.06
N LEU A 343 19.71 -14.69 -28.67
CA LEU A 343 18.91 -13.46 -28.62
C LEU A 343 17.50 -13.66 -29.18
N ILE A 344 17.36 -14.47 -30.23
CA ILE A 344 16.07 -14.79 -30.85
C ILE A 344 15.13 -15.49 -29.84
N GLU A 345 15.65 -16.43 -29.06
CA GLU A 345 14.87 -17.08 -28.00
C GLU A 345 14.50 -16.09 -26.88
N CYS A 346 15.42 -15.20 -26.50
CA CYS A 346 15.17 -14.19 -25.47
C CYS A 346 14.14 -13.13 -25.89
N GLN A 347 13.93 -12.96 -27.20
CA GLN A 347 12.93 -12.07 -27.80
C GLN A 347 11.60 -12.78 -28.08
N GLN A 348 11.52 -14.10 -27.86
CA GLN A 348 10.25 -14.82 -27.84
C GLN A 348 9.52 -14.53 -26.51
N LYS A 349 8.18 -14.57 -26.55
CA LYS A 349 7.40 -14.53 -25.31
C LYS A 349 7.83 -15.67 -24.39
N PHE A 350 8.08 -15.34 -23.12
CA PHE A 350 8.65 -16.26 -22.15
C PHE A 350 7.92 -17.62 -22.06
N PRO A 351 6.57 -17.70 -22.09
CA PRO A 351 5.88 -18.99 -22.09
C PRO A 351 6.30 -19.92 -23.24
N TYR A 352 6.62 -19.36 -24.41
CA TYR A 352 7.00 -20.13 -25.60
C TYR A 352 8.52 -20.32 -25.76
N MET A 353 9.33 -19.64 -24.94
CA MET A 353 10.79 -19.81 -24.92
C MET A 353 11.16 -21.26 -24.55
N SER A 354 12.28 -21.77 -25.08
CA SER A 354 12.68 -23.16 -24.89
C SER A 354 12.86 -23.54 -23.42
N GLN A 355 12.51 -24.78 -23.08
CA GLN A 355 12.64 -25.29 -21.72
C GLN A 355 14.10 -25.34 -21.25
N HIS A 356 15.04 -25.54 -22.18
CA HIS A 356 16.47 -25.56 -21.89
C HIS A 356 16.96 -24.23 -21.29
N VAL A 357 16.59 -23.11 -21.92
CA VAL A 357 16.99 -21.79 -21.40
C VAL A 357 16.32 -21.52 -20.06
N LYS A 358 15.02 -21.81 -19.93
CA LYS A 358 14.30 -21.66 -18.66
C LYS A 358 14.93 -22.44 -17.51
N SER A 359 15.38 -23.68 -17.75
CA SER A 359 16.02 -24.52 -16.73
C SER A 359 17.40 -24.01 -16.31
N LYS A 360 18.16 -23.40 -17.22
CA LYS A 360 19.50 -22.87 -16.94
C LYS A 360 19.49 -21.44 -16.41
N MET A 361 18.40 -20.71 -16.60
CA MET A 361 18.31 -19.28 -16.33
C MET A 361 18.78 -18.91 -14.92
N LYS A 362 18.37 -19.67 -13.89
CA LYS A 362 18.75 -19.41 -12.50
C LYS A 362 20.26 -19.54 -12.28
N GLU A 363 20.82 -20.69 -12.66
CA GLU A 363 22.25 -20.97 -12.54
C GLU A 363 23.10 -19.90 -13.25
N GLU A 364 22.72 -19.55 -14.47
CA GLU A 364 23.45 -18.56 -15.27
C GLU A 364 23.33 -17.13 -14.70
N PHE A 365 22.17 -16.78 -14.14
CA PHE A 365 21.98 -15.50 -13.46
C PHE A 365 22.80 -15.41 -12.17
N ASP A 366 22.78 -16.45 -11.34
CA ASP A 366 23.58 -16.53 -10.10
C ASP A 366 25.09 -16.47 -10.41
N ARG A 367 25.51 -17.00 -11.56
CA ARG A 367 26.91 -16.95 -12.01
C ARG A 367 27.36 -15.57 -12.49
N PHE A 368 26.58 -14.92 -13.36
CA PHE A 368 27.05 -13.74 -14.10
C PHE A 368 26.55 -12.39 -13.57
N LEU A 369 25.38 -12.32 -12.93
CA LEU A 369 24.82 -11.07 -12.42
C LEU A 369 25.64 -10.42 -11.28
N PRO A 370 26.28 -11.19 -10.37
CA PRO A 370 27.13 -10.61 -9.32
C PRO A 370 28.29 -9.76 -9.86
N GLU A 371 28.83 -10.08 -11.05
CA GLU A 371 29.89 -9.29 -11.71
C GLU A 371 29.44 -7.84 -12.01
N TYR A 372 28.14 -7.58 -12.05
CA TYR A 372 27.54 -6.28 -12.30
C TYR A 372 26.93 -5.65 -11.03
N GLY A 373 27.22 -6.22 -9.85
CA GLY A 373 26.71 -5.75 -8.57
C GLY A 373 25.22 -6.04 -8.36
N MET A 374 24.71 -7.07 -9.03
CA MET A 374 23.34 -7.57 -8.90
C MET A 374 23.34 -8.86 -8.06
N ASN A 375 23.57 -8.74 -6.76
CA ASN A 375 23.67 -9.89 -5.85
C ASN A 375 22.28 -10.40 -5.42
N ASP A 376 21.35 -9.47 -5.17
CA ASP A 376 20.02 -9.79 -4.63
C ASP A 376 18.97 -9.93 -5.73
N PHE A 377 19.28 -10.72 -6.77
CA PHE A 377 18.43 -10.81 -7.96
C PHE A 377 17.20 -11.69 -7.78
N TYR A 378 17.29 -12.72 -6.96
CA TYR A 378 16.18 -13.60 -6.62
C TYR A 378 15.60 -13.20 -5.26
N TYR A 379 14.29 -13.34 -5.14
CA TYR A 379 13.57 -13.21 -3.88
C TYR A 379 12.56 -14.34 -3.74
N ARG A 380 12.27 -14.71 -2.50
CA ARG A 380 11.25 -15.72 -2.20
C ARG A 380 9.86 -15.18 -2.53
N SER A 381 9.08 -15.90 -3.32
CA SER A 381 7.77 -15.45 -3.83
C SER A 381 6.77 -16.60 -3.87
N PHE A 382 5.52 -16.28 -4.22
CA PHE A 382 4.40 -17.22 -4.30
C PHE A 382 3.91 -17.39 -5.73
N LEU A 383 3.64 -18.64 -6.09
CA LEU A 383 3.04 -19.04 -7.36
C LEU A 383 1.74 -19.78 -7.11
N ARG A 384 0.75 -19.51 -7.94
CA ARG A 384 -0.50 -20.26 -7.98
C ARG A 384 -0.64 -21.01 -9.29
N LEU A 385 -0.93 -22.30 -9.18
CA LEU A 385 -1.29 -23.14 -10.31
C LEU A 385 -2.77 -22.98 -10.66
N HIS A 386 -3.04 -22.92 -11.95
CA HIS A 386 -4.39 -22.84 -12.50
C HIS A 386 -4.57 -23.78 -13.69
N GLY A 387 -5.63 -24.58 -13.64
CA GLY A 387 -5.93 -25.58 -14.67
C GLY A 387 -4.79 -26.59 -14.81
N TYR A 388 -4.36 -26.82 -16.05
CA TYR A 388 -3.40 -27.88 -16.40
C TYR A 388 -1.93 -27.46 -16.43
N GLY A 389 -1.62 -26.16 -16.28
CA GLY A 389 -0.23 -25.71 -16.38
C GLY A 389 0.02 -24.21 -16.31
N SER A 390 -1.00 -23.37 -16.20
CA SER A 390 -0.80 -21.93 -16.03
C SER A 390 -0.32 -21.65 -14.61
N LYS A 391 0.83 -20.97 -14.49
CA LYS A 391 1.37 -20.47 -13.21
C LYS A 391 1.22 -18.96 -13.16
N PHE A 392 0.63 -18.44 -12.10
CA PHE A 392 0.51 -17.01 -11.82
C PHE A 392 1.42 -16.65 -10.66
N SER A 393 2.30 -15.66 -10.86
CA SER A 393 3.08 -15.08 -9.76
C SER A 393 2.24 -14.07 -9.00
N ALA A 394 2.40 -14.03 -7.68
CA ALA A 394 1.77 -13.02 -6.85
C ALA A 394 2.19 -11.60 -7.29
N ALA A 395 3.46 -11.39 -7.68
CA ALA A 395 3.95 -10.10 -8.14
C ALA A 395 3.32 -9.69 -9.49
N ASP A 396 3.19 -10.64 -10.41
CA ASP A 396 2.53 -10.40 -11.70
C ASP A 396 1.05 -10.04 -11.50
N VAL A 397 0.37 -10.72 -10.57
CA VAL A 397 -1.01 -10.39 -10.18
C VAL A 397 -1.11 -8.98 -9.63
N VAL A 398 -0.27 -8.63 -8.65
CA VAL A 398 -0.25 -7.27 -8.07
C VAL A 398 -0.07 -6.22 -9.16
N HIS A 399 0.95 -6.37 -10.02
CA HIS A 399 1.18 -5.40 -11.09
C HIS A 399 -0.02 -5.24 -12.03
N GLY A 400 -0.66 -6.35 -12.40
CA GLY A 400 -1.86 -6.32 -13.23
C GLY A 400 -3.05 -5.64 -12.55
N VAL A 401 -3.33 -5.98 -11.29
CA VAL A 401 -4.45 -5.42 -10.53
C VAL A 401 -4.22 -3.93 -10.21
N THR A 402 -3.01 -3.52 -9.83
CA THR A 402 -2.67 -2.10 -9.65
C THR A 402 -2.93 -1.30 -10.92
N ALA A 403 -2.57 -1.83 -12.09
CA ALA A 403 -2.81 -1.13 -13.34
C ALA A 403 -4.31 -1.03 -13.72
N LEU A 404 -5.14 -1.98 -13.28
CA LEU A 404 -6.60 -1.90 -13.44
C LEU A 404 -7.21 -0.84 -12.52
N LEU A 405 -6.72 -0.73 -11.27
CA LEU A 405 -7.09 0.34 -10.35
C LEU A 405 -6.69 1.72 -10.91
N GLU A 406 -5.56 1.81 -11.60
CA GLU A 406 -5.05 3.03 -12.24
C GLU A 406 -5.41 3.15 -13.73
N SER A 407 -6.55 2.61 -14.18
CA SER A 407 -6.84 2.45 -15.62
C SER A 407 -6.81 3.78 -16.41
N PHE A 408 -5.91 3.80 -17.40
CA PHE A 408 -5.40 4.97 -18.14
C PHE A 408 -6.22 5.36 -19.39
N LEU A 409 -7.41 4.78 -19.58
CA LEU A 409 -8.19 4.94 -20.81
C LEU A 409 -9.47 5.74 -20.57
N VAL A 410 -9.48 6.97 -21.09
CA VAL A 410 -10.69 7.79 -21.23
C VAL A 410 -11.49 7.29 -22.41
N SER A 411 -12.71 6.82 -22.14
CA SER A 411 -13.88 6.99 -22.99
C SER A 411 -15.12 6.84 -22.11
N GLY A 412 -15.52 7.94 -21.46
CA GLY A 412 -16.79 8.05 -20.73
C GLY A 412 -16.69 7.79 -19.23
N GLY A 413 -16.25 8.79 -18.46
CA GLY A 413 -16.59 8.94 -17.03
C GLY A 413 -16.52 7.68 -16.18
N SER A 414 -15.50 6.82 -16.37
CA SER A 414 -15.36 5.61 -15.57
C SER A 414 -15.10 6.02 -14.13
N SER A 415 -16.08 5.81 -13.26
CA SER A 415 -15.96 6.11 -11.82
C SER A 415 -14.90 5.20 -11.19
N ALA A 416 -14.21 5.69 -10.16
CA ALA A 416 -13.27 4.88 -9.36
C ALA A 416 -13.91 3.56 -8.88
N SER A 417 -15.21 3.60 -8.58
CA SER A 417 -16.03 2.42 -8.26
C SER A 417 -16.04 1.36 -9.37
N LYS A 418 -16.12 1.75 -10.66
CA LYS A 418 -16.07 0.80 -11.78
C LYS A 418 -14.69 0.15 -11.90
N GLN A 419 -13.62 0.95 -11.80
CA GLN A 419 -12.23 0.45 -11.84
C GLN A 419 -11.97 -0.52 -10.68
N PHE A 420 -12.46 -0.18 -9.48
CA PHE A 420 -12.41 -1.08 -8.33
C PHE A 420 -13.11 -2.41 -8.59
N GLY A 421 -14.32 -2.38 -9.16
CA GLY A 421 -15.05 -3.61 -9.52
C GLY A 421 -14.30 -4.47 -10.55
N GLU A 422 -13.72 -3.85 -11.58
CA GLU A 422 -12.91 -4.56 -12.58
C GLU A 422 -11.67 -5.22 -11.96
N ALA A 423 -10.98 -4.51 -11.06
CA ALA A 423 -9.82 -5.01 -10.33
C ALA A 423 -10.20 -6.12 -9.32
N TYR A 424 -11.32 -5.95 -8.62
CA TYR A 424 -11.87 -6.95 -7.68
C TYR A 424 -12.21 -8.26 -8.39
N ASP A 425 -12.79 -8.18 -9.58
CA ASP A 425 -13.10 -9.35 -10.41
C ASP A 425 -11.84 -10.03 -10.92
N ALA A 426 -10.79 -9.27 -11.26
CA ALA A 426 -9.54 -9.79 -11.81
C ALA A 426 -8.72 -10.62 -10.80
N LEU A 427 -8.95 -10.45 -9.50
CA LEU A 427 -8.37 -11.33 -8.47
C LEU A 427 -8.94 -12.75 -8.49
N SER A 428 -10.11 -12.96 -9.12
CA SER A 428 -10.66 -14.30 -9.33
C SER A 428 -10.05 -14.93 -10.59
N LEU A 429 -9.56 -16.17 -10.47
CA LEU A 429 -9.07 -16.93 -11.62
C LEU A 429 -10.17 -17.38 -12.60
N THR A 430 -11.44 -17.08 -12.33
CA THR A 430 -12.50 -17.18 -13.36
C THR A 430 -12.40 -16.07 -14.40
N ASN A 431 -11.71 -14.96 -14.10
CA ASN A 431 -11.65 -13.75 -14.91
C ASN A 431 -10.22 -13.44 -15.39
N VAL A 432 -9.47 -14.48 -15.81
CA VAL A 432 -8.05 -14.36 -16.20
C VAL A 432 -7.83 -13.30 -17.30
N ASP A 433 -8.78 -13.13 -18.22
CA ASP A 433 -8.63 -12.16 -19.30
C ASP A 433 -8.62 -10.70 -18.80
N LYS A 434 -9.39 -10.38 -17.74
CA LYS A 434 -9.33 -9.07 -17.08
C LYS A 434 -7.95 -8.85 -16.47
N LEU A 435 -7.44 -9.86 -15.77
CA LEU A 435 -6.10 -9.81 -15.18
C LEU A 435 -5.00 -9.61 -16.23
N LYS A 436 -5.05 -10.37 -17.34
CA LYS A 436 -4.11 -10.22 -18.46
C LYS A 436 -4.18 -8.83 -19.08
N SER A 437 -5.39 -8.26 -19.25
CA SER A 437 -5.55 -6.88 -19.69
C SER A 437 -4.83 -5.90 -18.77
N GLY A 438 -5.00 -6.06 -17.45
CA GLY A 438 -4.27 -5.32 -16.43
C GLY A 438 -2.75 -5.45 -16.56
N MET A 439 -2.22 -6.67 -16.73
CA MET A 439 -0.80 -6.92 -16.93
C MET A 439 -0.26 -6.23 -18.19
N GLN A 440 -1.02 -6.20 -19.29
CA GLN A 440 -0.64 -5.46 -20.49
C GLN A 440 -0.65 -3.93 -20.27
N GLN A 441 -1.51 -3.40 -19.40
CA GLN A 441 -1.46 -2.00 -18.99
C GLN A 441 -0.23 -1.70 -18.13
N ALA A 442 0.09 -2.57 -17.17
CA ALA A 442 1.28 -2.46 -16.33
C ALA A 442 2.58 -2.45 -17.15
N ILE A 443 2.65 -3.26 -18.22
CA ILE A 443 3.76 -3.22 -19.20
C ILE A 443 3.92 -1.83 -19.85
N LYS A 444 2.81 -1.17 -20.20
CA LYS A 444 2.84 0.19 -20.80
C LYS A 444 3.36 1.22 -19.79
N VAL A 445 2.90 1.13 -18.53
CA VAL A 445 3.38 1.98 -17.43
C VAL A 445 4.88 1.80 -17.21
N GLN A 446 5.38 0.56 -17.14
CA GLN A 446 6.81 0.32 -16.94
C GLN A 446 7.68 0.84 -18.09
N ARG A 447 7.18 0.74 -19.33
CA ARG A 447 7.85 1.35 -20.50
C ARG A 447 7.87 2.88 -20.40
N ALA A 448 6.78 3.50 -19.96
CA ALA A 448 6.71 4.94 -19.73
C ALA A 448 7.70 5.39 -18.64
N ILE A 449 7.79 4.65 -17.52
CA ILE A 449 8.77 4.88 -16.45
C ILE A 449 10.20 4.90 -17.01
N LEU A 450 10.58 3.88 -17.80
CA LEU A 450 11.92 3.81 -18.37
C LEU A 450 12.21 4.97 -19.34
N ARG A 451 11.26 5.33 -20.21
CA ARG A 451 11.43 6.40 -21.20
C ARG A 451 11.53 7.77 -20.55
N GLN A 452 10.59 8.12 -19.69
CA GLN A 452 10.60 9.39 -18.96
C GLN A 452 11.78 9.46 -18.00
N GLY A 453 12.18 8.32 -17.44
CA GLY A 453 13.31 8.21 -16.54
C GLY A 453 14.61 8.48 -17.28
N SER A 454 14.76 7.86 -18.46
CA SER A 454 15.85 8.15 -19.40
C SER A 454 15.95 9.64 -19.71
N ALA A 455 14.83 10.26 -20.10
CA ALA A 455 14.78 11.68 -20.43
C ALA A 455 15.22 12.55 -19.23
N ALA A 456 14.69 12.30 -18.04
CA ALA A 456 15.03 13.04 -16.83
C ALA A 456 16.51 12.87 -16.41
N ILE A 457 17.07 11.67 -16.59
CA ILE A 457 18.44 11.31 -16.19
C ILE A 457 19.50 11.84 -17.18
N THR A 458 19.14 12.00 -18.45
CA THR A 458 20.07 12.38 -19.53
C THR A 458 20.02 13.87 -19.84
N LYS A 459 18.83 14.50 -19.77
CA LYS A 459 18.66 15.94 -19.98
C LYS A 459 19.17 16.71 -18.76
N SER A 460 20.26 17.45 -18.96
CA SER A 460 20.83 18.30 -17.91
C SER A 460 19.79 19.30 -17.40
N GLY A 461 19.69 19.46 -16.07
CA GLY A 461 18.76 20.38 -15.42
C GLY A 461 17.32 19.88 -15.28
N SER A 462 16.95 18.71 -15.82
CA SER A 462 15.60 18.15 -15.63
C SER A 462 15.31 17.79 -14.18
N ILE A 463 16.28 17.17 -13.49
CA ILE A 463 16.17 16.85 -12.06
C ILE A 463 16.76 18.01 -11.27
N ARG A 464 15.90 18.73 -10.54
CA ARG A 464 16.30 19.85 -9.68
C ARG A 464 16.71 19.31 -8.32
N SER A 465 17.98 19.46 -7.98
CA SER A 465 18.55 18.95 -6.73
C SER A 465 18.67 20.06 -5.68
N GLY A 466 17.73 20.10 -4.72
CA GLY A 466 17.79 20.99 -3.57
C GLY A 466 18.65 20.44 -2.43
N ARG A 467 18.76 21.20 -1.32
CA ARG A 467 19.49 20.78 -0.11
C ARG A 467 18.82 19.57 0.55
N LYS A 468 17.50 19.63 0.77
CA LYS A 468 16.73 18.63 1.52
C LYS A 468 16.22 17.47 0.65
N PHE A 469 15.72 17.76 -0.55
CA PHE A 469 15.18 16.77 -1.48
C PHE A 469 15.52 17.11 -2.95
N ARG A 470 15.26 16.17 -3.85
CA ARG A 470 15.28 16.39 -5.31
C ARG A 470 13.86 16.41 -5.84
N TRP A 471 13.64 17.13 -6.93
CA TRP A 471 12.36 17.05 -7.62
C TRP A 471 12.46 17.10 -9.14
N VAL A 472 11.44 16.55 -9.79
CA VAL A 472 11.27 16.56 -11.25
C VAL A 472 9.81 16.81 -11.59
N LYS A 473 9.57 17.57 -12.65
CA LYS A 473 8.25 17.70 -13.27
C LYS A 473 8.28 16.96 -14.60
N ILE A 474 7.29 16.10 -14.81
CA ILE A 474 7.08 15.44 -16.09
C ILE A 474 6.33 16.44 -16.99
N ASP A 475 6.95 16.80 -18.11
CA ASP A 475 6.33 17.65 -19.11
C ASP A 475 5.19 16.89 -19.82
N ASP A 476 4.22 17.64 -20.39
CA ASP A 476 3.11 17.03 -21.13
C ASP A 476 3.66 16.21 -22.31
N SER A 477 3.46 14.89 -22.21
CA SER A 477 4.00 13.91 -23.12
C SER A 477 3.01 12.76 -23.28
N MET A 478 3.14 11.99 -24.35
CA MET A 478 2.33 10.78 -24.55
C MET A 478 2.45 9.78 -23.41
N ASP A 479 3.55 9.82 -22.64
CA ASP A 479 3.78 8.97 -21.48
C ASP A 479 3.21 9.56 -20.18
N ALA A 480 2.98 10.87 -20.10
CA ALA A 480 2.44 11.54 -18.91
C ALA A 480 1.07 10.96 -18.51
N LYS A 481 0.25 10.58 -19.48
CA LYS A 481 -1.03 9.90 -19.22
C LYS A 481 -0.88 8.57 -18.45
N TYR A 482 0.26 7.89 -18.57
CA TYR A 482 0.54 6.65 -17.84
C TYR A 482 1.15 6.90 -16.46
N LEU A 483 1.70 8.09 -16.22
CA LEU A 483 2.38 8.45 -14.98
C LEU A 483 1.58 9.44 -14.13
N GLY A 484 0.47 9.96 -14.65
CA GLY A 484 -0.48 10.83 -13.93
C GLY A 484 -1.38 10.08 -12.95
N TYR A 485 -0.90 8.97 -12.40
CA TYR A 485 -1.57 8.14 -11.40
C TYR A 485 -0.63 7.87 -10.22
N PRO A 486 -1.13 7.79 -8.97
CA PRO A 486 -0.26 7.88 -7.80
C PRO A 486 0.75 6.74 -7.63
N GLN A 487 0.39 5.47 -7.82
CA GLN A 487 1.33 4.35 -7.75
C GLN A 487 2.28 4.33 -8.94
N ALA A 488 1.79 4.63 -10.15
CA ALA A 488 2.65 4.77 -11.33
C ALA A 488 3.74 5.84 -11.12
N LEU A 489 3.37 7.01 -10.58
CA LEU A 489 4.32 8.09 -10.26
C LEU A 489 5.23 7.72 -9.09
N THR A 490 4.73 6.99 -8.10
CA THR A 490 5.53 6.45 -6.98
C THR A 490 6.65 5.54 -7.50
N LYS A 491 6.33 4.59 -8.39
CA LYS A 491 7.32 3.72 -9.05
C LYS A 491 8.35 4.52 -9.85
N PHE A 492 7.91 5.58 -10.52
CA PHE A 492 8.80 6.51 -11.23
C PHE A 492 9.79 7.21 -10.28
N CYS A 493 9.33 7.67 -9.11
CA CYS A 493 10.20 8.26 -8.10
C CYS A 493 11.31 7.29 -7.66
N TYR A 494 10.95 6.04 -7.32
CA TYR A 494 11.91 5.03 -6.90
C TYR A 494 12.92 4.69 -8.01
N PHE A 495 12.45 4.56 -9.26
CA PHE A 495 13.33 4.35 -10.41
C PHE A 495 14.39 5.44 -10.53
N LEU A 496 14.01 6.72 -10.40
CA LEU A 496 14.94 7.83 -10.45
C LEU A 496 15.93 7.82 -9.27
N MET A 497 15.45 7.53 -8.06
CA MET A 497 16.32 7.44 -6.89
C MET A 497 17.40 6.38 -7.06
N ASP A 498 17.01 5.20 -7.50
CA ASP A 498 17.93 4.08 -7.74
C ASP A 498 18.89 4.40 -8.89
N ALA A 499 18.41 4.97 -10.00
CA ALA A 499 19.26 5.36 -11.11
C ALA A 499 20.30 6.43 -10.72
N LEU A 500 19.91 7.41 -9.90
CA LEU A 500 20.82 8.44 -9.39
C LEU A 500 21.84 7.85 -8.42
N ARG A 501 21.43 6.90 -7.56
CA ARG A 501 22.33 6.16 -6.67
C ARG A 501 23.41 5.41 -7.46
N GLU A 502 23.02 4.69 -8.52
CA GLU A 502 23.95 3.99 -9.42
C GLU A 502 24.84 4.94 -10.28
N LYS A 503 24.50 6.23 -10.32
CA LYS A 503 25.37 7.30 -10.85
C LYS A 503 26.28 7.93 -9.78
N GLY A 504 26.26 7.43 -8.55
CA GLY A 504 27.08 7.94 -7.44
C GLY A 504 26.48 9.14 -6.71
N ALA A 505 25.22 9.50 -6.97
CA ALA A 505 24.57 10.59 -6.26
C ALA A 505 24.21 10.17 -4.83
N ARG A 506 24.37 11.09 -3.87
CA ARG A 506 23.90 10.88 -2.48
C ARG A 506 22.40 10.59 -2.44
N MET A 507 21.96 9.65 -1.63
CA MET A 507 20.53 9.41 -1.40
C MET A 507 19.87 10.65 -0.79
N LYS A 508 18.82 11.14 -1.45
CA LYS A 508 17.93 12.23 -0.97
C LYS A 508 16.50 11.85 -1.32
N PRO A 509 15.50 12.30 -0.55
CA PRO A 509 14.09 12.16 -0.91
C PRO A 509 13.83 12.70 -2.32
N MET A 510 12.86 12.10 -3.00
CA MET A 510 12.52 12.38 -4.40
C MET A 510 11.05 12.76 -4.49
N LEU A 511 10.78 13.90 -5.11
CA LEU A 511 9.43 14.36 -5.44
C LEU A 511 9.26 14.39 -6.96
N CYS A 512 8.18 13.79 -7.46
CA CYS A 512 7.81 13.89 -8.85
C CYS A 512 6.45 14.60 -8.98
N ALA A 513 6.32 15.44 -10.00
CA ALA A 513 5.07 16.11 -10.35
C ALA A 513 4.66 15.71 -11.77
N CYS A 514 3.39 15.36 -11.97
CA CYS A 514 2.83 15.00 -13.26
C CYS A 514 1.43 15.63 -13.42
N VAL A 515 1.03 15.91 -14.66
CA VAL A 515 -0.35 16.33 -14.94
C VAL A 515 -1.30 15.22 -14.48
N SER A 516 -2.33 15.60 -13.73
CA SER A 516 -3.36 14.68 -13.22
C SER A 516 -4.36 14.31 -14.33
N GLN A 517 -5.26 13.36 -14.04
CA GLN A 517 -6.41 13.08 -14.91
C GLN A 517 -7.43 14.23 -14.92
N GLN A 518 -7.41 15.07 -13.88
CA GLN A 518 -8.27 16.24 -13.78
C GLN A 518 -7.66 17.44 -14.53
N PRO A 519 -8.44 18.20 -15.31
CA PRO A 519 -7.97 19.41 -15.98
C PRO A 519 -7.35 20.41 -15.00
N GLU A 520 -6.25 21.05 -15.40
CA GLU A 520 -5.51 22.06 -14.61
C GLU A 520 -4.95 21.60 -13.25
N LYS A 521 -5.09 20.32 -12.89
CA LYS A 521 -4.55 19.76 -11.65
C LYS A 521 -3.23 19.02 -11.89
N ILE A 522 -2.33 19.08 -10.92
CA ILE A 522 -1.04 18.40 -10.91
C ILE A 522 -1.00 17.45 -9.71
N LEU A 523 -0.68 16.19 -9.99
CA LEU A 523 -0.37 15.18 -8.99
C LEU A 523 1.10 15.33 -8.58
N LEU A 524 1.35 15.46 -7.28
CA LEU A 524 2.68 15.39 -6.69
C LEU A 524 2.79 14.16 -5.80
N VAL A 525 3.90 13.44 -5.95
CA VAL A 525 4.23 12.27 -5.15
C VAL A 525 5.63 12.44 -4.59
N GLY A 526 5.76 12.34 -3.26
CA GLY A 526 7.04 12.40 -2.57
C GLY A 526 7.40 11.05 -1.95
N VAL A 527 8.60 10.54 -2.22
CA VAL A 527 9.09 9.29 -1.62
C VAL A 527 10.44 9.46 -0.94
N PHE A 528 10.65 8.69 0.11
CA PHE A 528 11.95 8.52 0.75
C PHE A 528 12.67 7.30 0.16
N GLY A 529 13.90 7.05 0.58
CA GLY A 529 14.57 5.80 0.21
C GLY A 529 13.79 4.60 0.75
N LYS A 530 13.99 3.42 0.15
CA LYS A 530 13.42 2.16 0.62
C LYS A 530 13.58 2.02 2.14
N PRO A 531 12.53 1.58 2.87
CA PRO A 531 12.63 1.29 4.30
C PRO A 531 13.82 0.37 4.58
N ARG A 532 14.51 0.61 5.70
CA ARG A 532 15.61 -0.24 6.17
C ARG A 532 15.35 -0.61 7.62
N LEU A 533 15.68 -1.83 8.01
CA LEU A 533 15.59 -2.24 9.40
C LEU A 533 16.41 -1.30 10.30
N GLY A 534 15.80 -0.84 11.39
CA GLY A 534 16.40 0.11 12.33
C GLY A 534 16.47 1.56 11.84
N ALA A 535 15.98 1.86 10.63
CA ALA A 535 15.80 3.24 10.20
C ALA A 535 14.54 3.82 10.85
N VAL A 536 14.73 4.65 11.89
CA VAL A 536 13.66 5.31 12.67
C VAL A 536 12.92 6.42 11.89
N ARG A 537 12.92 6.38 10.55
CA ARG A 537 12.30 7.42 9.71
C ARG A 537 11.60 6.82 8.51
N GLY A 538 10.27 6.91 8.53
CA GLY A 538 9.40 6.77 7.37
C GLY A 538 9.37 8.03 6.51
N ASN A 539 8.32 8.13 5.70
CA ASN A 539 8.14 9.18 4.71
C ASN A 539 7.62 10.48 5.37
N ALA A 540 8.45 11.52 5.39
CA ALA A 540 8.07 12.80 5.98
C ALA A 540 7.20 13.69 5.06
N PHE A 541 7.04 13.33 3.78
CA PHE A 541 6.32 14.17 2.83
C PHE A 541 4.85 14.38 3.20
N GLY A 542 4.16 13.39 3.78
CA GLY A 542 2.74 13.58 4.10
C GLY A 542 2.46 14.69 5.12
N ASN A 543 3.27 14.76 6.18
CA ASN A 543 3.18 15.84 7.16
C ASN A 543 3.63 17.19 6.56
N ALA A 544 4.65 17.17 5.71
CA ALA A 544 5.18 18.38 5.09
C ALA A 544 4.25 18.95 4.01
N PHE A 545 3.59 18.09 3.23
CA PHE A 545 2.61 18.45 2.21
C PHE A 545 1.42 19.13 2.83
N ARG A 546 0.81 18.55 3.86
CA ARG A 546 -0.30 19.16 4.58
C ARG A 546 0.04 20.56 5.09
N LYS A 547 1.16 20.70 5.81
CA LYS A 547 1.59 22.00 6.37
C LYS A 547 1.90 23.04 5.29
N ALA A 548 2.51 22.62 4.19
CA ALA A 548 2.79 23.52 3.07
C ALA A 548 1.51 23.93 2.33
N ALA A 549 0.53 23.04 2.22
CA ALA A 549 -0.75 23.34 1.59
C ALA A 549 -1.61 24.30 2.44
N GLU A 550 -1.64 24.09 3.77
CA GLU A 550 -2.26 25.00 4.74
C GLU A 550 -1.63 26.40 4.71
N GLU A 551 -0.29 26.49 4.70
CA GLU A 551 0.40 27.80 4.64
C GLU A 551 0.16 28.55 3.34
N THR A 552 0.08 27.84 2.22
CA THR A 552 -0.12 28.46 0.91
C THR A 552 -1.57 28.71 0.56
N ASN A 553 -2.53 28.34 1.42
CA ASN A 553 -3.98 28.35 1.13
C ASN A 553 -4.31 27.75 -0.25
N ALA A 554 -3.56 26.72 -0.66
CA ALA A 554 -3.76 26.09 -1.95
C ALA A 554 -5.04 25.23 -1.91
N ASP A 555 -5.84 25.22 -2.98
CA ASP A 555 -6.86 24.19 -3.13
C ASP A 555 -6.15 22.85 -3.40
N TYR A 556 -6.38 21.88 -2.52
CA TYR A 556 -5.66 20.61 -2.53
C TYR A 556 -6.56 19.42 -2.25
N PHE A 557 -6.24 18.28 -2.86
CA PHE A 557 -6.79 16.99 -2.47
C PHE A 557 -5.67 16.12 -1.85
N HIS A 558 -5.79 15.86 -0.55
CA HIS A 558 -4.81 15.12 0.27
C HIS A 558 -5.50 14.01 1.09
N GLU A 559 -6.67 13.55 0.63
CA GLU A 559 -7.40 12.41 1.20
C GLU A 559 -7.13 11.12 0.42
N LEU A 560 -6.00 11.06 -0.27
CA LEU A 560 -5.56 9.88 -0.98
C LEU A 560 -5.09 8.79 0.00
N PHE A 561 -5.08 7.55 -0.50
CA PHE A 561 -4.62 6.37 0.22
C PHE A 561 -3.26 6.58 0.91
N GLU A 562 -2.25 7.11 0.20
CA GLU A 562 -1.00 7.53 0.84
C GLU A 562 -1.02 9.04 1.14
N SER A 563 -0.64 9.40 2.37
CA SER A 563 -0.44 10.79 2.76
C SER A 563 0.65 11.51 1.94
N SER A 564 1.58 10.76 1.33
CA SER A 564 2.65 11.32 0.50
C SER A 564 2.23 11.63 -0.94
N TRP A 565 0.93 11.60 -1.22
CA TRP A 565 0.35 12.01 -2.49
C TRP A 565 -0.53 13.23 -2.27
N ILE A 566 -0.43 14.21 -3.15
CA ILE A 566 -1.25 15.42 -3.11
C ILE A 566 -1.58 15.87 -4.53
N VAL A 567 -2.80 16.31 -4.76
CA VAL A 567 -3.21 16.95 -6.01
C VAL A 567 -3.41 18.44 -5.75
N LEU A 568 -2.78 19.28 -6.57
CA LEU A 568 -2.81 20.74 -6.47
C LEU A 568 -3.24 21.36 -7.80
N ASP A 569 -3.72 22.60 -7.77
CA ASP A 569 -3.80 23.41 -8.98
C ASP A 569 -2.42 23.68 -9.60
N ALA A 570 -2.31 23.61 -10.92
CA ALA A 570 -1.07 23.85 -11.63
C ALA A 570 -0.45 25.23 -11.31
N LYS A 571 -1.30 26.22 -10.99
CA LYS A 571 -0.91 27.60 -10.65
C LYS A 571 -0.23 27.70 -9.27
N THR A 572 -0.57 26.82 -8.32
CA THR A 572 -0.09 26.88 -6.93
C THR A 572 1.16 26.04 -6.69
N VAL A 573 1.56 25.18 -7.64
CA VAL A 573 2.72 24.27 -7.47
C VAL A 573 4.01 25.02 -7.11
N ASN A 574 4.29 26.18 -7.72
CA ASN A 574 5.55 26.88 -7.44
C ASN A 574 5.62 27.45 -6.02
N SER A 575 4.55 28.09 -5.52
CA SER A 575 4.50 28.59 -4.15
C SER A 575 4.53 27.44 -3.15
N PHE A 576 3.81 26.35 -3.43
CA PHE A 576 3.84 25.14 -2.63
C PHE A 576 5.25 24.55 -2.50
N MET A 577 6.00 24.45 -3.60
CA MET A 577 7.37 23.90 -3.58
C MET A 577 8.35 24.77 -2.77
N ILE A 578 8.12 26.08 -2.70
CA ILE A 578 8.89 27.00 -1.86
C ILE A 578 8.59 26.70 -0.38
N ALA A 579 7.31 26.73 0.02
CA ALA A 579 6.89 26.43 1.39
C ALA A 579 7.35 25.03 1.85
N LEU A 580 7.22 24.03 0.98
CA LEU A 580 7.65 22.66 1.24
C LEU A 580 9.14 22.55 1.60
N THR A 581 9.99 23.39 1.00
CA THR A 581 11.44 23.39 1.29
C THR A 581 11.73 23.76 2.75
N GLU A 582 10.85 24.51 3.39
CA GLU A 582 10.98 24.87 4.80
C GLU A 582 10.47 23.77 5.74
N LYS A 583 9.44 23.02 5.31
CA LYS A 583 8.75 22.01 6.15
C LYS A 583 9.41 20.63 6.21
N LEU A 584 10.13 20.21 5.17
CA LEU A 584 10.98 19.00 5.18
C LEU A 584 12.30 19.23 5.92
#